data_AF-A0A8H5GPB8-F1
#
_entry.id   AF-A0A8H5GPB8-F1
#
_cell.length_a   1.000
_cell.length_b   1.000
_cell.length_c   1.000
_cell.angle_alpha   90.00
_cell.angle_beta   90.00
_cell.angle_gamma   90.00
#
_symmetry.space_group_name_H-M   'P 1'
#
loop_
_entity.id
_entity.type
_entity.pdbx_description
1 polymer ?
#
loop_
_entity_poly.entity_id
_entity_poly.type
_entity_poly.pdbx_seq_one_letter_code
_entity_poly.pdbx_strand_id
1 'polypeptide(L)'
;MSLCRSCQEVQFIWRAKWRAPKILFLLVRYIVPVGVILHSHRTFPSPMSFFNAVVPTLWSELSGIANSDVTDTPRGEFSANCGSQGQLRPINSNTLCRQLMLSELTTGMGNFLVMLHVWNLWERNRILIVASLILFTLTQIANIICGVISVINITFYLWAPGLLFELAMFAAVYLNAGARPRTLQTEFSKVLHRDGMVYFAVLLTLRLTNLVLAIVSPLRLV
;
A
#
# COMPACT_ATOMS: atom_id res chain seq x y z
N MET A 1 -36.32 9.00 0.56
CA MET A 1 -35.73 9.30 1.89
C MET A 1 -34.49 8.43 2.07
N SER A 2 -33.38 8.81 1.42
CA SER A 2 -32.12 8.05 1.30
C SER A 2 -31.06 8.64 2.21
N LEU A 3 -31.32 8.62 3.53
CA LEU A 3 -30.45 9.19 4.53
C LEU A 3 -29.20 8.30 4.72
N CYS A 4 -28.08 8.84 4.23
CA CYS A 4 -26.68 8.54 4.51
C CYS A 4 -26.35 7.14 5.05
N ARG A 5 -26.06 6.20 4.14
CA ARG A 5 -25.52 4.86 4.44
C ARG A 5 -24.30 4.92 5.37
N SER A 6 -23.50 5.98 5.27
CA SER A 6 -22.33 6.22 6.10
C SER A 6 -22.65 6.54 7.56
N CYS A 7 -23.81 7.12 7.90
CA CYS A 7 -24.18 7.38 9.29
C CYS A 7 -24.58 6.09 10.05
N GLN A 8 -25.24 5.14 9.38
CA GLN A 8 -25.56 3.84 9.98
C GLN A 8 -24.31 3.00 10.24
N GLU A 9 -23.32 3.08 9.37
CA GLU A 9 -22.05 2.36 9.51
C GLU A 9 -21.28 2.84 10.76
N VAL A 10 -21.25 4.15 11.00
CA VAL A 10 -20.64 4.72 12.22
C VAL A 10 -21.37 4.23 13.47
N GLN A 11 -22.71 4.24 13.52
CA GLN A 11 -23.41 3.75 14.71
C GLN A 11 -23.14 2.27 15.01
N PHE A 12 -23.02 1.42 13.99
CA PHE A 12 -22.73 -0.01 14.18
C PHE A 12 -21.29 -0.25 14.68
N ILE A 13 -20.31 0.46 14.13
CA ILE A 13 -18.91 0.34 14.56
C ILE A 13 -18.74 0.85 16.00
N TRP A 14 -19.42 1.94 16.36
CA TRP A 14 -19.23 2.59 17.66
C TRP A 14 -19.98 1.90 18.80
N ARG A 15 -21.14 1.27 18.57
CA ARG A 15 -21.87 0.51 19.60
C ARG A 15 -21.30 -0.89 19.89
N ALA A 16 -20.42 -1.42 19.04
CA ALA A 16 -19.78 -2.71 19.30
C ALA A 16 -18.92 -2.67 20.58
N LYS A 17 -19.08 -3.68 21.45
CA LYS A 17 -18.34 -3.87 22.70
C LYS A 17 -16.83 -3.74 22.43
N TRP A 18 -16.11 -3.00 23.27
CA TRP A 18 -14.67 -2.81 23.13
C TRP A 18 -13.97 -4.17 23.21
N ARG A 19 -13.52 -4.65 22.05
CA ARG A 19 -12.69 -5.85 21.90
C ARG A 19 -11.37 -5.42 21.26
N ALA A 20 -10.34 -6.25 21.42
CA ALA A 20 -9.00 -6.03 20.86
C ALA A 20 -8.99 -5.56 19.38
N PRO A 21 -9.83 -6.07 18.45
CA PRO A 21 -9.83 -5.62 17.06
C PRO A 21 -10.15 -4.14 16.88
N LYS A 22 -10.99 -3.57 17.76
CA LYS A 22 -11.41 -2.16 17.68
C LYS A 22 -10.30 -1.21 18.15
N ILE A 23 -9.62 -1.56 19.23
CA ILE A 23 -8.45 -0.83 19.72
C ILE A 23 -7.35 -0.86 18.68
N LEU A 24 -7.10 -2.05 18.14
CA LEU A 24 -6.08 -2.28 17.14
C LEU A 24 -6.37 -1.55 15.82
N PHE A 25 -7.63 -1.53 15.37
CA PHE A 25 -8.07 -0.74 14.22
C PHE A 25 -7.83 0.77 14.41
N LEU A 26 -8.21 1.32 15.58
CA LEU A 26 -7.99 2.73 15.89
C LEU A 26 -6.49 3.04 15.95
N LEU A 27 -5.72 2.21 16.64
CA LEU A 27 -4.29 2.40 16.82
C LEU A 27 -3.56 2.39 15.47
N VAL A 28 -3.86 1.42 14.59
CA VAL A 28 -3.30 1.37 13.23
C VAL A 28 -3.76 2.56 12.40
N ARG A 29 -5.03 2.96 12.47
CA ARG A 29 -5.57 4.06 11.67
C ARG A 29 -5.01 5.43 12.07
N TYR A 30 -4.70 5.65 13.34
CA TYR A 30 -4.23 6.94 13.83
C TYR A 30 -2.71 7.03 13.97
N ILE A 31 -1.98 5.93 14.19
CA ILE A 31 -0.52 5.97 14.31
C ILE A 31 0.16 6.36 13.00
N VAL A 32 -0.29 5.86 11.83
CA VAL A 32 0.40 6.19 10.57
C VAL A 32 0.20 7.65 10.15
N PRO A 33 -1.00 8.24 10.17
CA PRO A 33 -1.15 9.67 9.93
C PRO A 33 -0.35 10.51 10.93
N VAL A 34 -0.37 10.16 12.21
CA VAL A 34 0.41 10.87 13.24
C VAL A 34 1.92 10.73 12.99
N GLY A 35 2.39 9.55 12.61
CA GLY A 35 3.80 9.30 12.27
C GLY A 35 4.24 10.08 11.03
N VAL A 36 3.41 10.10 9.98
CA VAL A 36 3.65 10.89 8.77
C VAL A 36 3.64 12.39 9.08
N ILE A 37 2.69 12.87 9.90
CA ILE A 37 2.62 14.27 10.32
C ILE A 37 3.85 14.65 11.16
N LEU A 38 4.25 13.83 12.14
CA LEU A 38 5.43 14.06 12.98
C LEU A 38 6.72 14.03 12.17
N HIS A 39 6.86 13.08 11.24
CA HIS A 39 8.01 13.02 10.35
C HIS A 39 8.05 14.24 9.42
N SER A 40 6.92 14.60 8.84
CA SER A 40 6.79 15.79 7.98
C SER A 40 7.11 17.06 8.75
N HIS A 41 6.67 17.20 10.01
CA HIS A 41 6.99 18.37 10.84
C HIS A 41 8.47 18.51 11.17
N ARG A 42 9.19 17.38 11.30
CA ARG A 42 10.64 17.38 11.55
C ARG A 42 11.46 17.65 10.29
N THR A 43 11.00 17.16 9.14
CA THR A 43 11.70 17.34 7.86
C THR A 43 11.37 18.69 7.21
N PHE A 44 10.16 19.20 7.46
CA PHE A 44 9.61 20.43 6.92
C PHE A 44 9.05 21.27 8.06
N PRO A 45 9.86 22.18 8.65
CA PRO A 45 9.43 22.99 9.79
C PRO A 45 8.26 23.92 9.47
N SER A 46 7.96 24.18 8.19
CA SER A 46 6.77 24.91 7.75
C SER A 46 5.88 24.05 6.83
N PRO A 47 4.56 24.02 7.04
CA PRO A 47 3.63 23.24 6.20
C PRO A 47 3.63 23.68 4.73
N MET A 48 3.93 24.95 4.45
CA MET A 48 4.13 25.44 3.08
C MET A 48 5.36 24.82 2.40
N SER A 49 6.43 24.49 3.13
CA SER A 49 7.62 23.87 2.54
C SER A 49 7.38 22.42 2.09
N PHE A 50 6.53 21.66 2.80
CA PHE A 50 6.11 20.33 2.36
C PHE A 50 5.30 20.41 1.07
N PHE A 51 4.28 21.29 1.04
CA PHE A 51 3.43 21.45 -0.14
C PHE A 51 4.24 21.94 -1.35
N ASN A 52 5.13 22.90 -1.15
CA ASN A 52 6.00 23.44 -2.21
C ASN A 52 7.09 22.45 -2.65
N ALA A 53 7.44 21.43 -1.85
CA ALA A 53 8.39 20.40 -2.26
C ALA A 53 7.70 19.22 -2.96
N VAL A 54 6.54 18.80 -2.46
CA VAL A 54 5.84 17.59 -2.94
C VAL A 54 5.02 17.89 -4.19
N VAL A 55 4.26 19.00 -4.22
CA VAL A 55 3.35 19.30 -5.32
C VAL A 55 4.06 19.49 -6.66
N PRO A 56 5.17 20.23 -6.77
CA PRO A 56 5.84 20.38 -8.07
C PRO A 56 6.43 19.08 -8.58
N THR A 57 6.92 18.21 -7.67
CA THR A 57 7.51 16.90 -8.03
C THR A 57 6.44 15.94 -8.51
N LEU A 58 5.28 15.90 -7.84
CA LEU A 58 4.13 15.11 -8.27
C LEU A 58 3.52 15.65 -9.57
N TRP A 59 3.47 16.98 -9.72
CA TRP A 59 2.99 17.63 -10.93
C TRP A 59 3.92 17.39 -12.12
N SER A 60 5.24 17.44 -11.93
CA SER A 60 6.21 17.18 -13.00
C SER A 60 6.16 15.74 -13.49
N GLU A 61 6.06 14.76 -12.58
CA GLU A 61 5.89 13.34 -12.93
C GLU A 61 4.60 13.08 -13.70
N LEU A 62 3.47 13.63 -13.22
CA LEU A 62 2.17 13.49 -13.90
C LEU A 62 2.15 14.18 -15.26
N SER A 63 2.78 15.35 -15.39
CA SER A 63 2.86 16.08 -16.66
C SER A 63 3.80 15.42 -17.67
N GLY A 64 4.84 14.71 -17.21
CA GLY A 64 5.72 13.92 -18.07
C GLY A 64 5.01 12.72 -18.69
N ILE A 65 4.13 12.07 -17.94
CA ILE A 65 3.29 10.96 -18.42
C ILE A 65 2.18 11.48 -19.36
N ALA A 66 1.65 12.69 -19.12
CA ALA A 66 0.60 13.27 -19.96
C ALA A 66 1.09 13.73 -21.34
N ASN A 67 2.39 14.01 -21.50
CA ASN A 67 2.99 14.48 -22.75
C ASN A 67 3.76 13.39 -23.52
N SER A 68 3.80 12.15 -23.03
CA SER A 68 4.46 11.05 -23.73
C SER A 68 3.63 10.43 -24.86
N ASP A 69 2.43 10.97 -25.14
CA ASP A 69 1.61 10.52 -26.24
C ASP A 69 1.34 11.66 -27.22
N VAL A 70 1.62 11.36 -28.49
CA VAL A 70 1.31 12.16 -29.68
C VAL A 70 2.21 13.39 -29.91
N THR A 71 3.33 13.20 -30.61
CA THR A 71 3.64 13.95 -31.85
C THR A 71 4.92 13.42 -32.51
N ASP A 72 4.75 12.54 -33.49
CA ASP A 72 5.73 12.39 -34.57
C ASP A 72 5.70 13.68 -35.41
N THR A 73 6.59 14.63 -35.09
CA THR A 73 6.84 15.81 -35.93
C THR A 73 8.31 15.90 -36.31
N PRO A 74 8.64 16.13 -37.60
CA PRO A 74 10.01 16.12 -38.08
C PRO A 74 10.77 17.39 -37.66
N ARG A 75 12.04 17.16 -37.31
CA ARG A 75 13.15 18.13 -37.11
C ARG A 75 12.90 19.52 -37.68
N GLY A 76 12.62 20.47 -36.79
CA GLY A 76 12.83 21.90 -36.99
C GLY A 76 13.55 22.45 -35.77
N GLU A 77 14.70 23.08 -35.99
CA GLU A 77 15.65 23.59 -35.00
C GLU A 77 14.96 24.46 -33.94
N PHE A 78 14.88 23.96 -32.69
CA PHE A 78 14.46 24.77 -31.56
C PHE A 78 15.67 25.20 -30.73
N SER A 79 15.80 26.52 -30.66
CA SER A 79 16.89 27.30 -30.09
C SER A 79 17.19 26.93 -28.64
N ALA A 80 18.46 26.61 -28.40
CA ALA A 80 19.06 26.40 -27.10
C ALA A 80 19.12 27.71 -26.31
N ASN A 81 18.21 27.91 -25.36
CA ASN A 81 18.48 28.80 -24.24
C ASN A 81 17.68 28.39 -22.99
N CYS A 82 18.12 27.31 -22.34
CA CYS A 82 17.65 26.94 -21.00
C CYS A 82 18.86 26.92 -20.05
N GLY A 83 19.38 28.12 -19.78
CA GLY A 83 20.37 28.40 -18.75
C GLY A 83 19.71 28.39 -17.37
N SER A 84 19.39 27.20 -16.88
CA SER A 84 19.26 26.94 -15.45
C SER A 84 19.66 25.50 -15.25
N GLN A 85 20.98 25.29 -15.12
CA GLN A 85 21.53 24.08 -14.53
C GLN A 85 20.95 23.96 -13.12
N GLY A 86 19.79 23.30 -13.03
CA GLY A 86 19.33 22.67 -11.81
C GLY A 86 20.35 21.61 -11.47
N GLN A 87 21.39 22.04 -10.75
CA GLN A 87 22.43 21.20 -10.20
C GLN A 87 21.73 20.11 -9.38
N LEU A 88 21.56 18.92 -9.97
CA LEU A 88 21.03 17.75 -9.29
C LEU A 88 21.94 17.53 -8.08
N ARG A 89 21.49 17.99 -6.92
CA ARG A 89 22.18 17.71 -5.67
C ARG A 89 22.20 16.19 -5.54
N PRO A 90 23.36 15.56 -5.32
CA PRO A 90 23.45 14.13 -5.13
C PRO A 90 22.48 13.76 -4.01
N ILE A 91 21.43 13.00 -4.35
CA ILE A 91 20.44 12.57 -3.37
C ILE A 91 21.18 11.70 -2.37
N ASN A 92 21.27 12.17 -1.14
CA ASN A 92 21.96 11.46 -0.08
C ASN A 92 21.28 10.09 0.11
N SER A 93 22.04 9.01 -0.08
CA SER A 93 21.57 7.63 0.04
C SER A 93 20.87 7.35 1.37
N ASN A 94 21.28 8.06 2.44
CA ASN A 94 20.66 7.97 3.76
C ASN A 94 19.21 8.48 3.77
N THR A 95 18.89 9.51 2.98
CA THR A 95 17.52 10.04 2.89
C THR A 95 16.61 9.09 2.13
N LEU A 96 17.13 8.47 1.06
CA LEU A 96 16.37 7.55 0.21
C LEU A 96 16.04 6.24 0.96
N CYS A 97 17.02 5.67 1.67
CA CYS A 97 16.82 4.51 2.55
C CYS A 97 15.75 4.78 3.63
N ARG A 98 15.77 5.98 4.22
CA ARG A 98 14.80 6.37 5.25
C ARG A 98 13.37 6.49 4.72
N GLN A 99 13.19 7.00 3.49
CA GLN A 99 11.88 7.07 2.84
C GLN A 99 11.34 5.68 2.49
N LEU A 100 12.19 4.79 1.96
CA LEU A 100 11.82 3.40 1.64
C LEU A 100 11.34 2.62 2.87
N MET A 101 12.04 2.76 4.01
CA MET A 101 11.64 2.14 5.27
C MET A 101 10.27 2.62 5.76
N LEU A 102 9.97 3.92 5.60
CA LEU A 102 8.67 4.46 5.99
C LEU A 102 7.55 3.91 5.09
N SER A 103 7.76 3.82 3.78
CA SER A 103 6.76 3.25 2.87
C SER A 103 6.41 1.80 3.19
N GLU A 104 7.41 0.99 3.56
CA GLU A 104 7.20 -0.41 3.96
C GLU A 104 6.34 -0.52 5.23
N LEU A 105 6.59 0.31 6.24
CA LEU A 105 5.78 0.34 7.46
C LEU A 105 4.31 0.71 7.18
N THR A 106 4.09 1.72 6.33
CA THR A 106 2.71 2.12 5.96
C THR A 106 1.99 1.00 5.23
N THR A 107 2.72 0.29 4.37
CA THR A 107 2.21 -0.82 3.58
C THR A 107 1.88 -2.02 4.46
N GLY A 108 2.74 -2.34 5.44
CA GLY A 108 2.48 -3.39 6.43
C GLY A 108 1.24 -3.11 7.27
N MET A 109 1.00 -1.85 7.63
CA MET A 109 -0.21 -1.43 8.33
C MET A 109 -1.47 -1.59 7.48
N GLY A 110 -1.40 -1.24 6.19
CA GLY A 110 -2.47 -1.51 5.22
C GLY A 110 -2.83 -2.99 5.19
N ASN A 111 -1.84 -3.87 4.99
CA ASN A 111 -2.02 -5.33 4.96
C ASN A 111 -2.64 -5.89 6.24
N PHE A 112 -2.27 -5.33 7.39
CA PHE A 112 -2.79 -5.76 8.67
C PHE A 112 -4.27 -5.39 8.87
N LEU A 113 -4.70 -4.23 8.36
CA LEU A 113 -6.13 -3.87 8.34
C LEU A 113 -6.95 -4.86 7.49
N VAL A 114 -6.39 -5.33 6.38
CA VAL A 114 -7.02 -6.36 5.54
C VAL A 114 -7.18 -7.66 6.32
N MET A 115 -6.12 -8.10 7.01
CA MET A 115 -6.18 -9.29 7.86
C MET A 115 -7.20 -9.15 8.97
N LEU A 116 -7.33 -7.99 9.60
CA LEU A 116 -8.36 -7.74 10.60
C LEU A 116 -9.78 -7.91 10.04
N HIS A 117 -10.01 -7.44 8.81
CA HIS A 117 -11.28 -7.62 8.14
C HIS A 117 -11.57 -9.11 7.85
N VAL A 118 -10.56 -9.85 7.38
CA VAL A 118 -10.65 -11.30 7.15
C VAL A 118 -10.85 -12.08 8.45
N TRP A 119 -10.18 -11.70 9.54
CA TRP A 119 -10.38 -12.34 10.84
C TRP A 119 -11.80 -12.16 11.37
N ASN A 120 -12.42 -11.01 11.11
CA ASN A 120 -13.81 -10.79 11.47
C ASN A 120 -14.76 -11.74 10.70
N LEU A 121 -14.45 -12.04 9.43
CA LEU A 121 -15.13 -13.07 8.63
C LEU A 121 -14.88 -14.49 9.14
N TRP A 122 -13.74 -14.71 9.79
CA TRP A 122 -13.28 -16.01 10.27
C TRP A 122 -13.64 -16.29 11.72
N GLU A 123 -14.88 -16.02 12.10
CA GLU A 123 -15.35 -15.98 13.49
C GLU A 123 -15.33 -17.34 14.26
N ARG A 124 -14.58 -18.36 13.80
CA ARG A 124 -14.61 -19.69 14.43
C ARG A 124 -13.31 -20.51 14.44
N ASN A 125 -12.27 -20.16 13.70
CA ASN A 125 -11.05 -20.97 13.69
C ASN A 125 -9.82 -20.18 14.14
N ARG A 126 -9.51 -20.25 15.44
CA ARG A 126 -8.37 -19.58 16.06
C ARG A 126 -7.04 -20.01 15.44
N ILE A 127 -6.94 -21.24 14.92
CA ILE A 127 -5.71 -21.75 14.30
C ILE A 127 -5.37 -20.92 13.07
N LEU A 128 -6.37 -20.57 12.25
CA LEU A 128 -6.16 -19.81 11.01
C LEU A 128 -5.85 -18.34 11.30
N ILE A 129 -6.40 -17.81 12.38
CA ILE A 129 -6.04 -16.47 12.90
C ILE A 129 -4.56 -16.46 13.33
N VAL A 130 -4.14 -17.43 14.13
CA VAL A 130 -2.75 -17.51 14.62
C VAL A 130 -1.78 -17.79 13.46
N ALA A 131 -2.12 -18.70 12.55
CA ALA A 131 -1.29 -19.01 11.39
C ALA A 131 -1.07 -17.80 10.48
N SER A 132 -2.13 -17.04 10.18
CA SER A 132 -2.01 -15.81 9.38
C SER A 132 -1.26 -14.69 10.10
N LEU A 133 -1.37 -14.58 11.43
CA LEU A 133 -0.56 -13.66 12.25
C LEU A 133 0.94 -14.01 12.18
N ILE A 134 1.29 -15.30 12.31
CA ILE A 134 2.68 -15.77 12.21
C ILE A 134 3.22 -15.49 10.81
N LEU A 135 2.47 -15.85 9.76
CA LEU A 135 2.86 -15.63 8.38
C LEU A 135 3.10 -14.15 8.08
N PHE A 136 2.23 -13.27 8.59
CA PHE A 136 2.39 -11.82 8.47
C PHE A 136 3.66 -11.33 9.17
N THR A 137 3.91 -11.78 10.41
CA THR A 137 5.10 -11.37 11.17
C THR A 137 6.38 -11.78 10.45
N LEU A 138 6.43 -13.01 9.93
CA LEU A 138 7.55 -13.50 9.12
C LEU A 138 7.73 -12.68 7.84
N THR A 139 6.62 -12.30 7.19
CA THR A 139 6.66 -11.46 5.98
C THR A 139 7.20 -10.05 6.29
N GLN A 140 6.81 -9.45 7.41
CA GLN A 140 7.34 -8.14 7.80
C GLN A 140 8.84 -8.19 8.11
N ILE A 141 9.29 -9.25 8.79
CA ILE A 141 10.72 -9.47 9.01
C ILE A 141 11.45 -9.64 7.68
N ALA A 142 10.91 -10.44 6.75
CA ALA A 142 11.48 -10.64 5.43
C ALA A 142 11.55 -9.33 4.62
N ASN A 143 10.51 -8.50 4.65
CA ASN A 143 10.50 -7.19 3.99
C ASN A 143 11.55 -6.24 4.56
N ILE A 144 11.72 -6.19 5.89
CA ILE A 144 12.77 -5.37 6.51
C ILE A 144 14.16 -5.84 6.08
N ILE A 145 14.40 -7.16 6.09
CA ILE A 145 15.67 -7.74 5.65
C ILE A 145 15.93 -7.44 4.18
N CYS A 146 14.93 -7.66 3.32
CA CYS A 146 15.02 -7.35 1.89
C CYS A 146 15.23 -5.85 1.64
N GLY A 147 14.60 -4.98 2.42
CA GLY A 147 14.82 -3.54 2.39
C GLY A 147 16.26 -3.16 2.66
N VAL A 148 16.87 -3.72 3.72
CA VAL A 148 18.29 -3.50 4.04
C VAL A 148 19.20 -4.03 2.93
N ILE A 149 18.92 -5.21 2.38
CA ILE A 149 19.73 -5.82 1.31
C ILE A 149 19.58 -5.06 -0.03
N SER A 150 18.40 -4.50 -0.30
CA SER A 150 18.11 -3.78 -1.55
C SER A 150 18.98 -2.55 -1.75
N VAL A 151 19.48 -1.96 -0.65
CA VAL A 151 20.48 -0.87 -0.66
C VAL A 151 21.77 -1.28 -1.37
N ILE A 152 22.07 -2.57 -1.47
CA ILE A 152 23.36 -3.08 -1.93
C ILE A 152 23.35 -3.46 -3.41
N ASN A 153 22.29 -4.04 -3.98
CA ASN A 153 22.21 -4.19 -5.45
C ASN A 153 20.91 -4.78 -6.06
N ILE A 154 19.83 -5.03 -5.32
CA ILE A 154 18.71 -5.83 -5.88
C ILE A 154 17.34 -5.33 -5.42
N THR A 155 16.71 -4.52 -6.26
CA THR A 155 15.38 -3.94 -6.06
C THR A 155 14.25 -4.99 -6.16
N PHE A 156 14.46 -6.09 -6.89
CA PHE A 156 13.44 -7.13 -7.11
C PHE A 156 12.98 -7.84 -5.83
N TYR A 157 13.88 -8.05 -4.87
CA TYR A 157 13.55 -8.76 -3.63
C TYR A 157 12.66 -7.97 -2.69
N LEU A 158 12.54 -6.65 -2.88
CA LEU A 158 11.71 -5.81 -2.01
C LEU A 158 10.22 -6.19 -2.12
N TRP A 159 9.77 -6.55 -3.32
CA TRP A 159 8.35 -6.77 -3.62
C TRP A 159 7.91 -8.23 -3.46
N ALA A 160 8.86 -9.17 -3.54
CA ALA A 160 8.56 -10.60 -3.59
C ALA A 160 7.91 -11.16 -2.30
N PRO A 161 8.37 -10.85 -1.07
CA PRO A 161 7.75 -11.42 0.13
C PRO A 161 6.34 -10.87 0.36
N GLY A 162 6.11 -9.58 0.08
CA GLY A 162 4.80 -8.96 0.13
C GLY A 162 3.79 -9.62 -0.83
N LEU A 163 4.20 -9.89 -2.08
CA LEU A 163 3.36 -10.59 -3.05
C LEU A 163 3.08 -12.04 -2.62
N LEU A 164 4.10 -12.75 -2.14
CA LEU A 164 3.95 -14.13 -1.70
C LEU A 164 2.94 -14.25 -0.56
N PHE A 165 2.99 -13.33 0.40
CA PHE A 165 2.02 -13.25 1.48
C PHE A 165 0.59 -13.02 0.98
N GLU A 166 0.39 -12.11 0.03
CA GLU A 166 -0.93 -11.83 -0.53
C GLU A 166 -1.49 -13.02 -1.31
N LEU A 167 -0.65 -13.70 -2.10
CA LEU A 167 -1.03 -14.93 -2.80
C LEU A 167 -1.41 -16.04 -1.80
N ALA A 168 -0.63 -16.21 -0.73
CA ALA A 168 -0.92 -17.20 0.31
C ALA A 168 -2.26 -16.90 1.03
N MET A 169 -2.51 -15.63 1.35
CA MET A 169 -3.78 -15.20 1.95
C MET A 169 -4.95 -15.38 1.00
N PHE A 170 -4.79 -15.02 -0.28
CA PHE A 170 -5.81 -15.22 -1.30
C PHE A 170 -6.13 -16.70 -1.48
N ALA A 171 -5.11 -17.55 -1.58
CA ALA A 171 -5.28 -19.00 -1.64
C ALA A 171 -5.98 -19.54 -0.39
N ALA A 172 -5.61 -19.09 0.80
CA ALA A 172 -6.27 -19.50 2.04
C ALA A 172 -7.76 -19.12 2.06
N VAL A 173 -8.11 -17.91 1.62
CA VAL A 173 -9.51 -17.47 1.50
C VAL A 173 -10.26 -18.31 0.46
N TYR A 174 -9.65 -18.55 -0.71
CA TYR A 174 -10.23 -19.35 -1.79
C TYR A 174 -10.49 -20.80 -1.35
N LEU A 175 -9.51 -21.44 -0.70
CA LEU A 175 -9.64 -22.80 -0.18
C LEU A 175 -10.72 -22.89 0.91
N ASN A 176 -10.83 -21.88 1.77
CA ASN A 176 -11.88 -21.84 2.80
C ASN A 176 -13.28 -21.61 2.24
N ALA A 177 -13.39 -20.82 1.17
CA ALA A 177 -14.64 -20.65 0.44
C ALA A 177 -15.09 -21.98 -0.20
N GLY A 178 -14.14 -22.74 -0.76
CA GLY A 178 -14.40 -24.07 -1.32
C GLY A 178 -14.81 -25.12 -0.29
N ALA A 179 -14.23 -25.08 0.91
CA ALA A 179 -14.46 -26.10 1.94
C ALA A 179 -15.78 -25.96 2.73
N ARG A 180 -16.51 -24.82 2.63
CA ARG A 180 -17.77 -24.63 3.38
C ARG A 180 -18.99 -25.18 2.61
N PRO A 181 -19.72 -26.20 3.14
CA PRO A 181 -20.93 -26.72 2.53
C PRO A 181 -22.08 -25.68 2.56
N ARG A 182 -22.78 -25.52 1.43
CA ARG A 182 -23.68 -24.40 1.10
C ARG A 182 -25.07 -24.43 1.77
N THR A 183 -25.26 -25.19 2.84
CA THR A 183 -26.63 -25.48 3.35
C THR A 183 -27.23 -24.39 4.24
N LEU A 184 -26.46 -23.38 4.65
CA LEU A 184 -26.95 -22.27 5.48
C LEU A 184 -26.55 -20.91 4.88
N GLN A 185 -27.02 -20.62 3.66
CA GLN A 185 -26.78 -19.35 2.98
C GLN A 185 -27.60 -18.22 3.61
N THR A 186 -26.98 -17.45 4.50
CA THR A 186 -27.49 -16.11 4.81
C THR A 186 -27.03 -15.15 3.71
N GLU A 187 -27.97 -14.38 3.15
CA GLU A 187 -27.70 -13.36 2.11
C GLU A 187 -26.54 -12.40 2.50
N PHE A 188 -26.35 -12.17 3.79
CA PHE A 188 -25.27 -11.33 4.32
C PHE A 188 -23.87 -11.89 4.03
N SER A 189 -23.66 -13.21 4.10
CA SER A 189 -22.34 -13.80 3.84
C SER A 189 -21.94 -13.67 2.37
N LYS A 190 -22.90 -13.70 1.44
CA LYS A 190 -22.65 -13.49 0.00
C LYS A 190 -22.13 -12.10 -0.28
N VAL A 191 -22.76 -11.08 0.27
CA VAL A 191 -22.36 -9.67 0.06
C VAL A 191 -20.98 -9.42 0.65
N LEU A 192 -20.75 -9.86 1.90
CA LEU A 192 -19.49 -9.63 2.58
C LEU A 192 -18.31 -10.38 1.91
N HIS A 193 -18.57 -11.58 1.37
CA HIS A 193 -17.55 -12.33 0.64
C HIS A 193 -17.22 -11.70 -0.71
N ARG A 194 -18.23 -11.18 -1.43
CA ARG A 194 -18.03 -10.46 -2.69
C ARG A 194 -17.18 -9.22 -2.48
N ASP A 195 -17.47 -8.43 -1.46
CA ASP A 195 -16.74 -7.19 -1.19
C ASP A 195 -15.31 -7.46 -0.71
N GLY A 196 -15.11 -8.48 0.14
CA GLY A 196 -13.77 -8.91 0.55
C GLY A 196 -12.91 -9.41 -0.61
N MET A 197 -13.48 -10.22 -1.51
CA MET A 197 -12.79 -10.74 -2.69
C MET A 197 -12.35 -9.63 -3.65
N VAL A 198 -13.25 -8.68 -3.95
CA VAL A 198 -12.94 -7.54 -4.83
C VAL A 198 -11.80 -6.70 -4.24
N TYR A 199 -11.84 -6.44 -2.94
CA TYR A 199 -10.78 -5.68 -2.27
C TYR A 199 -9.41 -6.38 -2.35
N PHE A 200 -9.35 -7.69 -2.12
CA PHE A 200 -8.11 -8.47 -2.29
C PHE A 200 -7.60 -8.46 -3.73
N ALA A 201 -8.50 -8.62 -4.70
CA ALA A 201 -8.12 -8.61 -6.11
C ALA A 201 -7.52 -7.26 -6.54
N VAL A 202 -8.09 -6.14 -6.06
CA VAL A 202 -7.56 -4.80 -6.33
C VAL A 202 -6.17 -4.62 -5.72
N LEU A 203 -5.96 -5.01 -4.47
CA LEU A 203 -4.63 -4.92 -3.83
C LEU A 203 -3.59 -5.80 -4.53
N LEU A 204 -3.95 -7.04 -4.82
CA LEU A 204 -3.07 -7.98 -5.53
C LEU A 204 -2.68 -7.41 -6.90
N THR A 205 -3.64 -6.85 -7.63
CA THR A 205 -3.41 -6.23 -8.95
C THR A 205 -2.47 -5.03 -8.82
N LEU A 206 -2.71 -4.14 -7.86
CA LEU A 206 -1.86 -2.98 -7.62
C LEU A 206 -0.41 -3.40 -7.35
N ARG A 207 -0.20 -4.43 -6.52
CA ARG A 207 1.14 -4.97 -6.25
C ARG A 207 1.77 -5.68 -7.43
N LEU A 208 0.98 -6.42 -8.21
CA LEU A 208 1.45 -7.05 -9.44
C LEU A 208 1.88 -5.98 -10.45
N THR A 209 1.12 -4.91 -10.60
CA THR A 209 1.51 -3.77 -11.45
C THR A 209 2.79 -3.12 -10.95
N ASN A 210 2.92 -2.87 -9.64
CA ASN A 210 4.16 -2.31 -9.08
C ASN A 210 5.38 -3.23 -9.29
N LEU A 211 5.19 -4.55 -9.15
CA LEU A 211 6.23 -5.53 -9.45
C LEU A 211 6.58 -5.52 -10.94
N VAL A 212 5.59 -5.51 -11.82
CA VAL A 212 5.80 -5.45 -13.28
C VAL A 212 6.51 -4.16 -13.65
N LEU A 213 6.13 -3.02 -13.09
CA LEU A 213 6.83 -1.75 -13.30
C LEU A 213 8.27 -1.82 -12.79
N ALA A 214 8.53 -2.44 -11.65
CA ALA A 214 9.89 -2.65 -11.14
C ALA A 214 10.73 -3.57 -12.05
N ILE A 215 10.10 -4.55 -12.71
CA ILE A 215 10.76 -5.42 -13.70
C ILE A 215 10.98 -4.69 -15.04
N VAL A 216 9.97 -3.97 -15.50
CA VAL A 216 9.91 -3.28 -16.80
C VAL A 216 10.59 -1.90 -16.76
N SER A 217 11.03 -1.44 -15.60
CA SER A 217 12.05 -0.40 -15.49
C SER A 217 13.46 -1.01 -15.37
N PRO A 218 13.95 -1.85 -16.30
CA PRO A 218 15.34 -2.25 -16.24
C PRO A 218 16.15 -1.02 -16.58
N LEU A 219 16.86 -0.45 -15.60
CA LEU A 219 18.18 0.15 -15.75
C LEU A 219 18.39 1.13 -16.94
N ARG A 220 17.35 1.74 -17.51
CA ARG A 220 17.45 2.67 -18.65
C ARG A 220 17.91 4.08 -18.21
N LEU A 221 18.23 4.23 -16.93
CA LEU A 221 18.66 5.48 -16.30
C LEU A 221 19.96 5.33 -15.49
N VAL A 222 20.83 4.39 -15.88
CA VAL A 222 22.28 4.40 -15.54
C VAL A 222 23.07 4.48 -16.83
#